data_AF-A0A535R9J1-F1
#
_entry.id   AF-A0A535R9J1-F1
#
_cell.length_a   1.000
_cell.length_b   1.000
_cell.length_c   1.000
_cell.angle_alpha   90.00
_cell.angle_beta   90.00
_cell.angle_gamma   90.00
#
_symmetry.space_group_name_H-M   'P 1'
#
loop_
_entity.id
_entity.type
_entity.pdbx_description
1 polymer ?
#
loop_
_entity_poly.entity_id
_entity_poly.type
_entity_poly.pdbx_seq_one_letter_code
_entity_poly.pdbx_strand_id
1 'polypeptide(L)'
;MTDELALSLAARRSGRDLAAEGVSVVPINGAHAISRFLRQAAAEEPGAKVAGLYDEGEEEVIRAALERAGYGPNLDRSRLEGIGFFACIADLEDELIRATGESALSRL
;
A
#
# COMPACT_ATOMS: atom_id res chain seq x y z
N MET A 1 14.79 3.97 -3.51
CA MET A 1 13.81 4.96 -2.99
C MET A 1 12.99 4.23 -1.92
N THR A 2 11.88 4.73 -1.40
CA THR A 2 11.00 3.96 -0.49
C THR A 2 9.58 4.00 -1.01
N ASP A 3 8.75 3.01 -0.65
CA ASP A 3 7.35 2.96 -1.09
C ASP A 3 6.55 4.20 -0.67
N GLU A 4 6.84 4.72 0.52
CA GLU A 4 6.22 5.95 1.03
C GLU A 4 6.57 7.16 0.16
N LEU A 5 7.85 7.32 -0.19
CA LEU A 5 8.30 8.41 -1.05
C LEU A 5 7.70 8.27 -2.44
N ALA A 6 7.74 7.06 -2.98
CA ALA A 6 7.16 6.71 -4.26
C ALA A 6 5.66 7.07 -4.33
N LEU A 7 4.86 6.63 -3.36
CA LEU A 7 3.43 6.94 -3.29
C LEU A 7 3.16 8.44 -3.13
N SER A 8 3.97 9.13 -2.33
CA SER A 8 3.87 10.58 -2.14
C SER A 8 4.14 11.34 -3.45
N LEU A 9 5.10 10.89 -4.25
CA LEU A 9 5.39 11.47 -5.57
C LEU A 9 4.27 11.18 -6.57
N ALA A 10 3.76 9.94 -6.58
CA ALA A 10 2.62 9.55 -7.43
C ALA A 10 1.40 10.43 -7.16
N ALA A 11 1.07 10.65 -5.89
CA ALA A 11 -0.05 11.49 -5.47
C ALA A 11 0.14 12.93 -5.93
N ARG A 12 1.31 13.53 -5.67
CA ARG A 12 1.62 14.91 -6.10
C ARG A 12 1.53 15.08 -7.61
N ARG A 13 2.07 14.14 -8.38
CA ARG A 13 2.00 14.17 -9.84
C ARG A 13 0.56 14.00 -10.36
N SER A 14 -0.28 13.31 -9.60
CA SER A 14 -1.71 13.17 -9.88
C SER A 14 -2.54 14.38 -9.40
N GLY A 15 -1.90 15.43 -8.88
CA GLY A 15 -2.58 16.61 -8.34
C GLY A 15 -3.30 16.36 -7.01
N ARG A 16 -2.89 15.33 -6.27
CA ARG A 16 -3.48 14.92 -4.99
C ARG A 16 -2.56 15.29 -3.83
N ASP A 17 -3.16 15.69 -2.71
CA ASP A 17 -2.47 15.94 -1.45
C ASP A 17 -3.04 14.98 -0.41
N LEU A 18 -2.33 13.87 -0.19
CA LEU A 18 -2.77 12.81 0.72
C LEU A 18 -3.03 13.34 2.13
N ALA A 19 -2.18 14.24 2.64
CA ALA A 19 -2.35 14.77 3.98
C ALA A 19 -3.58 15.67 4.08
N ALA A 20 -3.81 16.54 3.08
CA ALA A 20 -5.01 17.38 3.01
C ALA A 20 -6.30 16.54 2.83
N GLU A 21 -6.18 15.36 2.23
CA GLU A 21 -7.26 14.40 2.05
C GLU A 21 -7.46 13.46 3.25
N GLY A 22 -6.66 13.60 4.32
CA GLY A 22 -6.75 12.79 5.53
C GLY A 22 -6.20 11.37 5.39
N VAL A 23 -5.31 11.15 4.41
CA VAL A 23 -4.63 9.86 4.17
C VAL A 23 -3.25 9.89 4.83
N SER A 24 -3.00 8.91 5.70
CA SER A 24 -1.68 8.65 6.27
C SER A 24 -1.05 7.43 5.59
N VAL A 25 0.21 7.57 5.18
CA VAL A 25 1.01 6.47 4.63
C VAL A 25 1.93 5.98 5.73
N VAL A 26 1.85 4.69 6.07
CA VAL A 26 2.65 4.11 7.17
C VAL A 26 3.50 2.97 6.63
N PRO A 27 4.84 3.08 6.65
CA PRO A 27 5.71 1.97 6.33
C PRO A 27 5.59 0.90 7.41
N ILE A 28 5.16 -0.31 7.03
CA ILE A 28 5.01 -1.43 7.98
C ILE A 28 6.32 -2.18 8.25
N ASN A 29 7.37 -1.90 7.46
CA ASN A 29 8.70 -2.51 7.54
C ASN A 29 8.68 -4.06 7.43
N GLY A 30 8.04 -4.56 6.38
CA GLY A 30 7.95 -5.98 6.00
C GLY A 30 6.56 -6.58 6.22
N ALA A 31 6.10 -7.45 5.31
CA ALA A 31 4.74 -7.99 5.34
C ALA A 31 4.38 -8.71 6.64
N HIS A 32 5.32 -9.34 7.35
CA HIS A 32 5.03 -10.02 8.62
C HIS A 32 4.50 -9.08 9.72
N ALA A 33 4.71 -7.77 9.61
CA ALA A 33 4.19 -6.78 10.54
C ALA A 33 2.69 -6.47 10.34
N ILE A 34 2.09 -6.85 9.20
CA ILE A 34 0.73 -6.45 8.80
C ILE A 34 -0.32 -6.82 9.85
N SER A 35 -0.24 -8.02 10.44
CA SER A 35 -1.19 -8.46 11.46
C SER A 35 -1.18 -7.58 12.71
N ARG A 36 -0.01 -7.05 13.09
CA ARG A 36 0.11 -6.10 14.19
C ARG A 36 -0.50 -4.76 13.79
N PHE A 37 -0.19 -4.29 12.58
CA PHE A 37 -0.68 -3.01 12.09
C PHE A 37 -2.20 -2.97 11.95
N LEU A 38 -2.82 -3.99 11.35
CA LEU A 38 -4.27 -4.10 11.23
C LEU A 38 -4.97 -4.05 12.60
N ARG A 39 -4.42 -4.73 13.61
CA ARG A 39 -4.96 -4.67 14.98
C ARG A 39 -4.81 -3.29 15.61
N GLN A 40 -3.67 -2.64 15.40
CA GLN A 40 -3.42 -1.30 15.92
C GLN A 40 -4.35 -0.29 15.27
N ALA A 41 -4.47 -0.30 13.94
CA ALA A 41 -5.39 0.55 13.20
C ALA A 41 -6.84 0.35 13.64
N ALA A 42 -7.29 -0.90 13.82
CA ALA A 42 -8.64 -1.19 14.31
C ALA A 42 -8.89 -0.72 15.76
N ALA A 43 -7.85 -0.62 16.59
CA ALA A 43 -7.95 -0.18 17.97
C ALA A 43 -7.89 1.35 18.11
N GLU A 44 -7.01 1.99 17.37
CA GLU A 44 -6.77 3.44 17.42
C GLU A 44 -7.79 4.20 16.56
N GLU A 45 -8.15 3.66 15.40
CA GLU A 45 -9.04 4.30 14.42
C GLU A 45 -10.05 3.28 13.82
N PRO A 46 -11.06 2.82 14.59
CA PRO A 46 -11.96 1.74 14.18
C PRO A 46 -12.76 1.98 12.90
N GLY A 47 -12.90 3.26 12.49
CA GLY A 47 -13.60 3.68 11.27
C GLY A 47 -12.69 3.96 10.08
N ALA A 48 -11.37 3.84 10.24
CA ALA A 48 -10.42 4.12 9.16
C ALA A 48 -10.54 3.07 8.05
N LYS A 49 -10.54 3.55 6.81
CA LYS A 49 -10.37 2.68 5.64
C LYS A 49 -8.90 2.34 5.52
N VAL A 50 -8.58 1.05 5.58
CA VAL A 50 -7.22 0.56 5.40
C VAL A 50 -7.07 0.02 3.99
N ALA A 51 -6.01 0.48 3.32
CA ALA A 51 -5.54 -0.02 2.03
C ALA A 51 -4.06 -0.41 2.18
N GLY A 52 -3.56 -1.25 1.28
CA GLY A 52 -2.18 -1.73 1.35
C GLY A 52 -1.52 -1.86 -0.02
N LEU A 53 -0.22 -1.58 -0.03
CA LEU A 53 0.70 -1.95 -1.10
C LEU A 53 1.66 -3.00 -0.55
N TYR A 54 1.96 -4.02 -1.33
CA TYR A 54 2.84 -5.12 -0.93
C TYR A 54 3.55 -5.71 -2.15
N ASP A 55 4.68 -6.37 -1.96
CA ASP A 55 5.39 -7.02 -3.06
C ASP A 55 4.68 -8.31 -3.49
N GLU A 56 4.69 -8.64 -4.79
CA GLU A 56 4.07 -9.88 -5.28
C GLU A 56 4.53 -11.14 -4.50
N GLY A 57 5.80 -11.19 -4.10
CA GLY A 57 6.36 -12.29 -3.29
C GLY A 57 5.79 -12.41 -1.87
N GLU A 58 5.15 -11.37 -1.36
CA GLU A 58 4.55 -11.31 -0.02
C GLU A 58 3.04 -11.61 -0.02
N GLU A 59 2.42 -11.86 -1.18
CA GLU A 59 0.96 -12.00 -1.32
C GLU A 59 0.34 -12.98 -0.33
N GLU A 60 0.95 -14.16 -0.16
CA GLU A 60 0.43 -15.19 0.73
C GLU A 60 0.45 -14.76 2.21
N VAL A 61 1.43 -13.94 2.61
CA VAL A 61 1.50 -13.37 3.97
C VAL A 61 0.38 -12.34 4.17
N ILE A 62 0.16 -11.48 3.17
CA ILE A 62 -0.89 -10.46 3.19
C ILE A 62 -2.27 -11.09 3.21
N ARG A 63 -2.53 -12.03 2.29
CA ARG A 63 -3.74 -12.85 2.22
C ARG A 63 -4.06 -13.46 3.59
N ALA A 64 -3.13 -14.24 4.14
CA ALA A 64 -3.35 -14.94 5.40
C ALA A 64 -3.65 -13.97 6.56
N ALA A 65 -3.00 -12.80 6.60
CA ALA A 65 -3.25 -11.83 7.65
C ALA A 65 -4.61 -11.14 7.52
N LEU A 66 -5.04 -10.80 6.31
CA LEU A 66 -6.33 -10.17 6.05
C LEU A 66 -7.49 -11.13 6.33
N GLU A 67 -7.37 -12.39 5.91
CA GLU A 67 -8.35 -13.43 6.24
C GLU A 67 -8.52 -13.55 7.76
N ARG A 68 -7.40 -13.59 8.51
CA ARG A 68 -7.41 -13.63 9.98
C ARG A 68 -7.97 -12.37 10.63
N ALA A 69 -7.84 -11.21 9.97
CA ALA A 69 -8.41 -9.95 10.42
C ALA A 69 -9.90 -9.78 10.05
N GLY A 70 -10.49 -10.74 9.35
CA GLY A 70 -11.93 -10.75 9.05
C GLY A 70 -12.31 -10.10 7.72
N TYR A 71 -11.37 -9.89 6.80
CA TYR A 71 -11.64 -9.32 5.47
C TYR A 71 -12.34 -10.31 4.50
N GLY A 72 -12.61 -11.53 4.97
CA GLY A 72 -13.27 -12.59 4.20
C GLY A 72 -12.30 -13.70 3.79
N PRO A 73 -12.80 -14.91 3.47
CA PRO A 73 -11.96 -16.05 3.11
C PRO A 73 -11.62 -16.09 1.61
N ASN A 74 -10.58 -16.87 1.27
CA ASN A 74 -10.13 -17.17 -0.08
C ASN A 74 -9.82 -15.90 -0.89
N LEU A 75 -9.04 -14.99 -0.31
CA LEU A 75 -8.68 -13.72 -0.93
C LEU A 75 -7.66 -13.93 -2.07
N ASP A 76 -8.11 -14.30 -3.25
CA ASP A 76 -7.31 -14.21 -4.48
C ASP A 76 -6.93 -12.75 -4.80
N ARG A 77 -5.97 -12.56 -5.73
CA ARG A 77 -5.47 -11.22 -6.10
C ARG A 77 -6.57 -10.24 -6.47
N SER A 78 -7.57 -10.67 -7.24
CA SER A 78 -8.68 -9.80 -7.64
C SER A 78 -9.53 -9.37 -6.44
N ARG A 79 -9.74 -10.28 -5.48
CA ARG A 79 -10.43 -9.96 -4.23
C ARG A 79 -9.62 -9.03 -3.34
N LEU A 80 -8.30 -9.22 -3.25
CA LEU A 80 -7.39 -8.31 -2.54
C LEU A 80 -7.50 -6.89 -3.11
N GLU A 81 -7.42 -6.73 -4.42
CA GLU A 81 -7.59 -5.43 -5.09
C GLU A 81 -8.98 -4.83 -4.80
N GLY A 82 -10.03 -5.65 -4.82
CA GLY A 82 -11.39 -5.24 -4.52
C GLY A 82 -11.58 -4.71 -3.08
N ILE A 83 -10.75 -5.13 -2.13
CA ILE A 83 -10.73 -4.62 -0.75
C ILE A 83 -9.63 -3.57 -0.51
N GLY A 84 -8.95 -3.11 -1.57
CA GLY A 84 -7.97 -2.02 -1.51
C GLY A 84 -6.53 -2.45 -1.22
N PHE A 85 -6.17 -3.71 -1.47
CA PHE A 85 -4.81 -4.21 -1.35
C PHE A 85 -4.25 -4.56 -2.72
N PHE A 86 -3.13 -3.94 -3.10
CA PHE A 86 -2.55 -4.05 -4.44
C PHE A 86 -1.11 -4.56 -4.38
N ALA A 87 -0.77 -5.49 -5.27
CA ALA A 87 0.58 -6.00 -5.42
C ALA A 87 1.42 -5.08 -6.31
N CYS A 88 2.65 -4.79 -5.91
CA CYS A 88 3.69 -4.23 -6.75
C CYS A 88 4.32 -5.37 -7.58
N ILE A 89 4.08 -5.38 -8.90
CA ILE A 89 4.57 -6.43 -9.83
C ILE A 89 5.98 -6.09 -10.35
N ALA A 90 6.29 -4.79 -10.45
CA ALA A 90 7.65 -4.27 -10.52
C ALA A 90 7.87 -3.41 -9.27
N ASP A 91 9.12 -3.15 -8.89
CA ASP A 91 9.40 -2.18 -7.83
C ASP A 91 8.59 -0.91 -8.12
N LEU A 92 7.87 -0.40 -7.12
CA LEU A 92 7.01 0.77 -7.26
C LEU A 92 7.78 1.97 -7.87
N GLU A 93 9.08 1.97 -7.65
CA GLU A 93 10.08 2.85 -8.23
C GLU A 93 10.18 2.76 -9.74
N ASP A 94 10.29 1.55 -10.27
CA ASP A 94 10.32 1.27 -11.70
C ASP A 94 8.98 1.59 -12.35
N GLU A 95 7.88 1.32 -11.64
CA GLU A 95 6.55 1.71 -12.13
C GLU A 95 6.38 3.23 -12.21
N LEU A 96 6.89 3.95 -11.22
CA LEU A 96 6.96 5.41 -11.23
C LEU A 96 7.87 5.92 -12.34
N ILE A 97 9.09 5.41 -12.48
CA ILE A 97 10.01 5.78 -13.57
C ILE A 97 9.31 5.61 -14.92
N ARG A 98 8.65 4.47 -15.12
CA ARG A 98 7.91 4.16 -16.35
C ARG A 98 6.71 5.10 -16.56
N ALA A 99 5.97 5.43 -15.51
CA ALA A 99 4.79 6.31 -15.58
C ALA A 99 5.15 7.80 -15.70
N THR A 100 6.33 8.20 -15.21
CA THR A 100 6.75 9.61 -15.14
C THR A 100 7.84 10.02 -16.13
N GLY A 101 8.59 9.06 -16.66
CA GLY A 101 9.86 9.26 -17.37
C GLY A 101 11.03 9.51 -16.41
N GLU A 102 12.25 9.07 -16.78
CA GLU A 102 13.49 9.21 -15.97
C GLU A 102 13.79 10.66 -15.53
N SER A 103 13.35 11.65 -16.31
CA SER A 103 13.66 13.07 -16.09
C SER A 103 12.96 13.69 -14.87
N ALA A 104 11.94 13.04 -14.30
CA ALA A 104 11.18 13.57 -13.16
C ALA A 104 11.84 13.27 -11.80
N LEU A 105 12.69 12.23 -11.71
CA LEU A 105 13.31 11.80 -10.45
C LEU A 105 14.57 12.60 -10.08
N SER A 106 15.20 13.27 -11.04
CA SER A 106 16.40 14.08 -10.81
C SER A 106 16.14 15.48 -10.25
N ARG A 107 14.87 15.84 -9.99
CA ARG A 107 14.46 17.14 -9.43
C ARG A 107 13.78 17.02 -8.06
N LEU A 108 14.33 16.17 -7.20
CA LEU A 108 13.99 16.11 -5.77
C LEU A 108 15.17 16.60 -4.94
#